data_AF-A0A3E4XHA4-F1
#
_entry.id   AF-A0A3E4XHA4-F1
#
_cell.length_a   1.000
_cell.length_b   1.000
_cell.length_c   1.000
_cell.angle_alpha   90.00
_cell.angle_beta   90.00
_cell.angle_gamma   90.00
#
_symmetry.space_group_name_H-M   'P 1'
#
loop_
_entity.id
_entity.type
_entity.pdbx_description
1 polymer ?
#
loop_
_entity_poly.entity_id
_entity_poly.type
_entity_poly.pdbx_seq_one_letter_code
_entity_poly.pdbx_strand_id
1 'polypeptide(L)'
;MKTRFLLFCISCLLWAGCGNPGQNYMIEGTLPSGKYDGEWIYLVPMENAPGRVDSVKIANASFSFSGQGEEMRVLRMRHLLRIYIQELLVVTEPGTIQVKADSLGSVTGTPQNDALQKWKEGREKMQEAYHFIRTGLRNATGKDSLHLTQIRDSLRMQEQETNFLFLKEQGNNTLGTFMRKMVRGSLTEEQQKLLDESLQKEIH
;
A
#
# COMPACT_ATOMS: atom_id res chain seq x y z
N MET A 1 -68.75 24.09 -23.03
CA MET A 1 -67.64 23.12 -23.15
C MET A 1 -66.55 23.55 -22.19
N LYS A 2 -66.14 22.66 -21.29
CA LYS A 2 -65.37 22.98 -20.07
C LYS A 2 -63.87 23.00 -20.36
N THR A 3 -63.22 24.05 -19.86
CA THR A 3 -61.78 24.35 -19.80
C THR A 3 -60.99 23.31 -18.96
N ARG A 4 -59.65 23.32 -19.09
CA ARG A 4 -58.57 22.80 -18.17
C ARG A 4 -57.84 21.54 -18.71
N PHE A 5 -56.51 21.36 -18.65
CA PHE A 5 -55.39 22.07 -18.03
C PHE A 5 -54.09 21.59 -18.73
N LEU A 6 -53.16 22.49 -19.04
CA LEU A 6 -51.74 22.16 -19.32
C LEU A 6 -51.15 21.47 -18.08
N LEU A 7 -50.44 20.34 -18.24
CA LEU A 7 -49.27 19.90 -17.45
C LEU A 7 -49.07 18.37 -17.62
N PHE A 8 -48.15 17.97 -18.51
CA PHE A 8 -47.41 16.70 -18.35
C PHE A 8 -46.06 16.78 -19.08
N CYS A 9 -45.32 17.86 -18.85
CA CYS A 9 -43.87 17.85 -18.94
C CYS A 9 -43.36 17.64 -17.51
N ILE A 10 -42.29 16.86 -17.34
CA ILE A 10 -41.59 16.56 -16.07
C ILE A 10 -42.12 15.31 -15.34
N SER A 11 -41.83 14.13 -15.89
CA SER A 11 -41.48 12.97 -15.06
C SER A 11 -40.80 11.93 -15.92
N CYS A 12 -39.47 11.82 -15.79
CA CYS A 12 -38.56 10.70 -16.10
C CYS A 12 -37.16 11.21 -16.48
N LEU A 13 -36.68 12.23 -15.75
CA LEU A 13 -35.24 12.55 -15.65
C LEU A 13 -34.84 12.26 -14.21
N LEU A 14 -34.96 10.99 -13.81
CA LEU A 14 -34.48 10.52 -12.53
C LEU A 14 -33.82 9.16 -12.75
N TRP A 15 -32.49 9.19 -12.55
CA TRP A 15 -31.60 8.08 -12.20
C TRP A 15 -30.79 7.45 -13.34
N ALA A 16 -29.98 8.28 -14.00
CA ALA A 16 -28.62 7.87 -14.31
C ALA A 16 -27.74 8.25 -13.11
N GLY A 17 -27.71 7.40 -12.09
CA GLY A 17 -26.66 7.48 -11.07
C GLY A 17 -25.34 7.11 -11.73
N CYS A 18 -24.54 8.11 -12.09
CA CYS A 18 -23.17 7.93 -12.57
C CYS A 18 -22.28 7.42 -11.42
N GLY A 19 -22.33 6.12 -11.15
CA GLY A 19 -21.22 5.42 -10.53
C GLY A 19 -20.70 4.42 -11.56
N ASN A 20 -19.50 4.64 -12.10
CA ASN A 20 -18.87 3.62 -12.92
C ASN A 20 -18.58 2.41 -12.00
N PRO A 21 -19.24 1.26 -12.18
CA PRO A 21 -19.07 0.11 -11.27
C PRO A 21 -17.63 -0.42 -11.23
N GLY A 22 -16.79 -0.03 -12.20
CA GLY A 22 -15.36 -0.39 -12.27
C GLY A 22 -14.39 0.55 -11.54
N GLN A 23 -14.84 1.50 -10.72
CA GLN A 23 -13.95 2.40 -9.95
C GLN A 23 -14.06 2.27 -8.43
N ASN A 24 -14.84 1.29 -7.95
CA ASN A 24 -14.99 1.06 -6.52
C ASN A 24 -13.95 0.05 -6.02
N TYR A 25 -13.42 0.29 -4.83
CA TYR A 25 -12.64 -0.70 -4.10
C TYR A 25 -13.48 -1.29 -2.96
N MET A 26 -13.17 -2.53 -2.60
CA MET A 26 -13.64 -3.18 -1.38
C MET A 26 -12.45 -3.79 -0.66
N ILE A 27 -12.21 -3.37 0.58
CA ILE A 27 -11.21 -3.99 1.44
C ILE A 27 -11.95 -4.99 2.33
N GLU A 28 -11.54 -6.25 2.29
CA GLU A 28 -11.99 -7.31 3.16
C GLU A 28 -10.84 -7.72 4.07
N GLY A 29 -11.03 -7.53 5.37
CA GLY A 29 -9.98 -7.69 6.36
C GLY A 29 -10.31 -8.71 7.42
N THR A 30 -9.30 -9.47 7.83
CA THR A 30 -9.39 -10.47 8.91
C THR A 30 -8.34 -10.19 9.98
N LEU A 31 -8.63 -10.61 11.21
CA LEU A 31 -7.75 -10.57 12.38
C LEU A 31 -7.55 -11.98 12.93
N PRO A 32 -6.45 -12.27 13.64
CA PRO A 32 -6.13 -13.63 14.08
C PRO A 32 -7.04 -14.14 15.21
N SER A 33 -7.87 -13.30 15.81
CA SER A 33 -8.74 -13.68 16.93
C SER A 33 -9.87 -12.66 17.15
N GLY A 34 -11.02 -13.14 17.62
CA GLY A 34 -12.15 -12.30 18.07
C GLY A 34 -11.85 -11.47 19.32
N LYS A 35 -10.67 -11.59 19.95
CA LYS A 35 -10.24 -10.72 21.06
C LYS A 35 -10.16 -9.24 20.67
N TYR A 36 -10.12 -8.94 19.37
CA TYR A 36 -10.11 -7.59 18.82
C TYR A 36 -11.51 -7.11 18.43
N ASP A 37 -12.55 -7.92 18.62
CA ASP A 37 -13.92 -7.49 18.34
C ASP A 37 -14.28 -6.30 19.23
N GLY A 38 -14.96 -5.33 18.61
CA GLY A 38 -15.30 -4.06 19.23
C GLY A 38 -14.20 -2.99 19.18
N GLU A 39 -12.98 -3.34 18.77
CA GLU A 39 -11.94 -2.37 18.44
C GLU A 39 -12.22 -1.65 17.14
N TRP A 40 -11.64 -0.47 16.98
CA TRP A 40 -11.70 0.30 15.74
C TRP A 40 -10.42 0.08 14.92
N ILE A 41 -10.60 -0.13 13.63
CA ILE A 41 -9.53 -0.04 12.64
C ILE A 41 -9.78 1.17 11.75
N TYR A 42 -8.70 1.89 11.43
CA TYR A 42 -8.75 3.14 10.70
C TYR A 42 -8.06 2.98 9.35
N LEU A 43 -8.69 3.53 8.32
CA LEU A 43 -8.13 3.64 6.97
C LEU A 43 -7.78 5.12 6.74
N VAL A 44 -6.48 5.41 6.70
CA VAL A 44 -5.98 6.79 6.73
C VAL A 44 -5.19 7.11 5.47
N PRO A 45 -5.54 8.17 4.72
CA PRO A 45 -4.71 8.65 3.61
C PRO A 45 -3.29 8.97 4.05
N MET A 46 -2.29 8.56 3.24
CA MET A 46 -0.89 8.90 3.50
C MET A 46 -0.61 10.40 3.28
N GLU A 47 -1.47 11.10 2.53
CA GLU A 47 -1.38 12.53 2.25
C GLU A 47 -2.72 13.21 2.55
N ASN A 48 -2.67 14.42 3.12
CA ASN A 48 -3.86 15.24 3.41
C ASN A 48 -4.93 14.53 4.26
N ALA A 49 -4.49 13.84 5.33
CA ALA A 49 -5.34 13.02 6.19
C ALA A 49 -6.48 13.73 6.95
N PRO A 50 -6.34 14.98 7.46
CA PRO A 50 -7.38 15.62 8.26
C PRO A 50 -8.74 15.66 7.52
N GLY A 51 -9.79 15.16 8.17
CA GLY A 51 -11.15 15.11 7.61
C GLY A 51 -11.44 14.00 6.59
N ARG A 52 -10.46 13.13 6.29
CA ARG A 52 -10.57 12.04 5.29
C ARG A 52 -10.28 10.65 5.85
N VAL A 53 -10.32 10.53 7.18
CA VAL A 53 -10.12 9.26 7.89
C VAL A 53 -11.42 8.47 7.89
N ASP A 54 -11.35 7.24 7.42
CA ASP A 54 -12.44 6.28 7.57
C ASP A 54 -12.14 5.33 8.73
N SER A 55 -13.19 4.76 9.33
CA SER A 55 -13.08 3.85 10.44
C SER A 55 -14.25 2.86 10.48
N VAL A 56 -13.95 1.61 10.80
CA VAL A 56 -14.96 0.59 11.02
C VAL A 56 -14.67 -0.16 12.32
N LYS A 57 -15.74 -0.65 12.94
CA LYS A 57 -15.65 -1.46 14.14
C LYS A 57 -15.46 -2.92 13.75
N ILE A 58 -14.49 -3.59 14.34
CA ILE A 58 -14.21 -5.00 14.09
C ILE A 58 -15.31 -5.85 14.71
N ALA A 59 -15.77 -6.85 13.96
CA ALA A 59 -16.74 -7.83 14.42
C ALA A 59 -16.47 -9.19 13.78
N ASN A 60 -16.60 -10.27 14.55
CA ASN A 60 -16.32 -11.63 14.11
C ASN A 60 -14.90 -11.77 13.53
N ALA A 61 -13.92 -11.17 14.20
CA ALA A 61 -12.52 -11.11 13.78
C ALA A 61 -12.33 -10.55 12.35
N SER A 62 -13.26 -9.74 11.86
CA SER A 62 -13.26 -9.22 10.49
C SER A 62 -13.66 -7.75 10.43
N PHE A 63 -13.31 -7.11 9.31
CA PHE A 63 -13.73 -5.75 8.99
C PHE A 63 -13.86 -5.59 7.47
N SER A 64 -14.58 -4.56 7.02
CA SER A 64 -14.63 -4.20 5.62
C SER A 64 -14.72 -2.69 5.42
N PHE A 65 -14.03 -2.19 4.39
CA PHE A 65 -14.19 -0.83 3.89
C PHE A 65 -14.65 -0.90 2.43
N SER A 66 -15.43 0.07 1.99
CA SER A 66 -15.74 0.26 0.59
C SER A 66 -15.73 1.73 0.24
N GLY A 67 -15.36 2.05 -0.99
CA GLY A 67 -15.27 3.44 -1.40
C GLY A 67 -14.86 3.60 -2.85
N GLN A 68 -14.60 4.86 -3.18
CA GLN A 68 -14.15 5.30 -4.50
C GLN A 68 -12.86 6.08 -4.38
N GLY A 69 -12.12 6.11 -5.48
CA GLY A 69 -10.86 6.83 -5.59
C GLY A 69 -9.66 5.96 -5.20
N GLU A 70 -8.65 6.00 -6.04
CA GLU A 70 -7.39 5.32 -5.84
C GLU A 70 -6.37 6.27 -5.19
N GLU A 71 -5.87 5.89 -4.03
CA GLU A 71 -4.78 6.56 -3.34
C GLU A 71 -4.05 5.60 -2.40
N MET A 72 -2.86 5.99 -1.94
CA MET A 72 -2.15 5.26 -0.90
C MET A 72 -2.74 5.59 0.47
N ARG A 73 -3.13 4.56 1.21
CA ARG A 73 -3.63 4.66 2.59
C ARG A 73 -2.88 3.70 3.51
N VAL A 74 -2.99 3.93 4.80
CA VAL A 74 -2.51 3.02 5.86
C VAL A 74 -3.70 2.50 6.67
N LEU A 75 -3.75 1.19 6.83
CA LEU A 75 -4.58 0.49 7.80
C LEU A 75 -3.86 0.44 9.14
N ARG A 76 -4.50 0.95 10.18
CA ARG A 76 -3.91 0.99 11.51
C ARG A 76 -4.96 0.92 12.62
N MET A 77 -4.56 0.34 13.74
CA MET A 77 -5.34 0.33 14.98
C MET A 77 -4.89 1.44 15.93
N ARG A 78 -5.51 1.54 17.11
CA ARG A 78 -5.01 2.42 18.18
C ARG A 78 -3.60 2.02 18.62
N HIS A 79 -2.83 2.98 19.15
CA HIS A 79 -1.40 2.84 19.44
C HIS A 79 -1.02 1.55 20.20
N LEU A 80 -1.75 1.20 21.26
CA LEU A 80 -1.46 0.01 22.08
C LEU A 80 -1.60 -1.33 21.33
N LEU A 81 -2.38 -1.38 20.25
CA LEU A 81 -2.59 -2.60 19.48
C LEU A 81 -1.57 -2.77 18.36
N ARG A 82 -0.85 -1.69 17.99
CA ARG A 82 0.17 -1.71 16.93
C ARG A 82 1.41 -2.53 17.26
N ILE A 83 1.59 -2.88 18.54
CA ILE A 83 2.64 -3.81 18.97
C ILE A 83 2.31 -5.28 18.64
N TYR A 84 1.04 -5.59 18.40
CA TYR A 84 0.56 -6.94 18.10
C TYR A 84 0.07 -7.08 16.66
N ILE A 85 -0.45 -6.00 16.07
CA ILE A 85 -0.99 -5.95 14.72
C ILE A 85 -0.18 -4.94 13.91
N GLN A 86 0.42 -5.40 12.81
CA GLN A 86 1.23 -4.59 11.92
C GLN A 86 0.36 -3.51 11.23
N GLU A 87 0.90 -2.29 11.11
CA GLU A 87 0.30 -1.27 10.23
C GLU A 87 0.58 -1.65 8.77
N LEU A 88 -0.44 -1.60 7.92
CA LEU A 88 -0.36 -2.07 6.54
C LEU A 88 -0.65 -0.94 5.56
N LEU A 89 0.23 -0.75 4.58
CA LEU A 89 -0.03 0.12 3.45
C LEU A 89 -0.99 -0.57 2.48
N VAL A 90 -1.93 0.19 1.92
CA VAL A 90 -2.95 -0.29 0.98
C VAL A 90 -3.13 0.76 -0.12
N VAL A 91 -3.10 0.33 -1.37
CA VAL A 91 -3.59 1.13 -2.50
C VAL A 91 -5.07 0.87 -2.67
N THR A 92 -5.90 1.91 -2.64
CA THR A 92 -7.36 1.78 -2.83
C THR A 92 -7.75 1.66 -4.31
N GLU A 93 -7.04 0.82 -5.07
CA GLU A 93 -7.34 0.58 -6.49
C GLU A 93 -8.63 -0.24 -6.65
N PRO A 94 -9.36 -0.08 -7.78
CA PRO A 94 -10.61 -0.79 -7.99
C PRO A 94 -10.44 -2.32 -7.94
N GLY A 95 -11.34 -2.98 -7.21
CA GLY A 95 -11.29 -4.42 -6.99
C GLY A 95 -11.46 -4.82 -5.52
N THR A 96 -11.33 -6.12 -5.25
CA THR A 96 -11.40 -6.67 -3.90
C THR A 96 -9.99 -6.85 -3.34
N ILE A 97 -9.68 -6.06 -2.33
CA ILE A 97 -8.40 -6.04 -1.62
C ILE A 97 -8.56 -6.91 -0.36
N GLN A 98 -7.72 -7.94 -0.24
CA GLN A 98 -7.71 -8.87 0.87
C GLN A 98 -6.63 -8.50 1.88
N VAL A 99 -7.03 -8.35 3.14
CA VAL A 99 -6.14 -7.94 4.23
C VAL A 99 -6.13 -8.98 5.34
N LYS A 100 -4.92 -9.35 5.75
CA LYS A 100 -4.68 -10.08 7.00
C LYS A 100 -3.99 -9.13 7.97
N ALA A 101 -4.76 -8.59 8.90
CA ALA A 101 -4.25 -7.72 9.95
C ALA A 101 -3.76 -8.59 11.12
N ASP A 102 -2.47 -8.93 11.08
CA ASP A 102 -1.76 -9.76 12.06
C ASP A 102 -0.39 -9.13 12.38
N SER A 103 0.38 -9.76 13.25
CA SER A 103 1.78 -9.47 13.55
C SER A 103 2.67 -9.49 12.29
N LEU A 104 2.43 -10.44 11.38
CA LEU A 104 2.99 -10.49 10.03
C LEU A 104 1.84 -10.32 9.03
N GLY A 105 1.39 -9.09 8.89
CA GLY A 105 0.23 -8.78 8.06
C GLY A 105 0.53 -8.80 6.57
N SER A 106 -0.54 -8.92 5.77
CA SER A 106 -0.46 -8.93 4.31
C SER A 106 -1.63 -8.19 3.67
N VAL A 107 -1.39 -7.62 2.49
CA VAL A 107 -2.40 -6.96 1.64
C VAL A 107 -2.25 -7.50 0.22
N THR A 108 -3.30 -8.11 -0.33
CA THR A 108 -3.25 -8.79 -1.65
C THR A 108 -4.57 -8.62 -2.39
N GLY A 109 -4.70 -9.21 -3.59
CA GLY A 109 -5.98 -9.35 -4.31
C GLY A 109 -6.19 -8.32 -5.41
N THR A 110 -5.31 -7.33 -5.51
CA THR A 110 -5.28 -6.36 -6.61
C THR A 110 -3.83 -6.09 -7.05
N PRO A 111 -3.57 -5.70 -8.31
CA PRO A 111 -2.22 -5.70 -8.88
C PRO A 111 -1.17 -4.87 -8.14
N GLN A 112 -1.50 -3.63 -7.76
CA GLN A 112 -0.57 -2.77 -7.01
C GLN A 112 -0.39 -3.28 -5.57
N ASN A 113 -1.44 -3.76 -4.92
CA ASN A 113 -1.30 -4.34 -3.58
C ASN A 113 -0.44 -5.62 -3.58
N ASP A 114 -0.59 -6.49 -4.59
CA ASP A 114 0.24 -7.69 -4.75
C ASP A 114 1.71 -7.33 -5.00
N ALA A 115 1.97 -6.29 -5.82
CA ALA A 115 3.32 -5.79 -6.05
C ALA A 115 3.95 -5.20 -4.76
N LEU A 116 3.17 -4.41 -4.01
CA LEU A 116 3.60 -3.85 -2.73
C LEU A 116 3.89 -4.95 -1.70
N GLN A 117 3.05 -6.00 -1.64
CA GLN A 117 3.26 -7.14 -0.76
C GLN A 117 4.55 -7.89 -1.10
N LYS A 118 4.79 -8.18 -2.38
CA LYS A 118 6.03 -8.81 -2.83
C LYS A 118 7.26 -7.98 -2.47
N TRP A 119 7.18 -6.66 -2.64
CA TRP A 119 8.26 -5.76 -2.23
C TRP A 119 8.47 -5.80 -0.71
N LYS A 120 7.40 -5.71 0.09
CA LYS A 120 7.44 -5.78 1.56
C LYS A 120 8.13 -7.07 2.04
N GLU A 121 7.75 -8.22 1.50
CA GLU A 121 8.37 -9.51 1.87
C GLU A 121 9.86 -9.56 1.51
N GLY A 122 10.24 -9.01 0.35
CA GLY A 122 11.64 -8.87 -0.04
C GLY A 122 12.43 -7.97 0.92
N ARG A 123 11.81 -6.87 1.36
CA ARG A 123 12.40 -5.95 2.35
C ARG A 123 12.56 -6.58 3.72
N GLU A 124 11.59 -7.36 4.18
CA GLU A 124 11.66 -8.05 5.47
C GLU A 124 12.84 -9.03 5.50
N LYS A 125 13.01 -9.84 4.44
CA LYS A 125 14.17 -10.74 4.28
C LYS A 125 15.50 -9.99 4.27
N MET A 126 15.56 -8.86 3.53
CA MET A 126 16.75 -8.03 3.47
C MET A 126 17.10 -7.44 4.84
N GLN A 127 16.08 -7.01 5.60
CA GLN A 127 16.25 -6.44 6.93
C GLN A 127 16.79 -7.47 7.92
N GLU A 128 16.33 -8.72 7.86
CA GLU A 128 16.87 -9.83 8.65
C GLU A 128 18.36 -10.09 8.33
N ALA A 129 18.72 -10.10 7.04
CA ALA A 129 20.10 -10.28 6.61
C ALA A 129 21.02 -9.14 7.11
N TYR A 130 20.57 -7.88 7.01
CA TYR A 130 21.31 -6.75 7.57
C TYR A 130 21.43 -6.83 9.09
N HIS A 131 20.38 -7.28 9.79
CA HIS A 131 20.43 -7.47 11.24
C HIS A 131 21.50 -8.50 11.62
N PHE A 132 21.53 -9.65 10.92
CA PHE A 132 22.54 -10.68 11.12
C PHE A 132 23.97 -10.14 10.92
N ILE A 133 24.22 -9.44 9.80
CA ILE A 133 25.53 -8.85 9.50
C ILE A 133 25.94 -7.82 10.54
N ARG A 134 25.02 -6.93 10.94
CA ARG A 134 25.28 -5.90 11.95
C ARG A 134 25.67 -6.53 13.28
N THR A 135 25.01 -7.62 13.68
CA THR A 135 25.34 -8.34 14.91
C THR A 135 26.67 -9.07 14.79
N GLY A 136 26.96 -9.71 13.65
CA GLY A 136 28.24 -10.37 13.41
C GLY A 136 29.43 -9.40 13.42
N LEU A 137 29.28 -8.22 12.81
CA LEU A 137 30.34 -7.20 12.75
C LEU A 137 30.72 -6.64 14.12
N ARG A 138 29.86 -6.73 15.15
CA ARG A 138 30.20 -6.27 16.51
C ARG A 138 31.32 -7.08 17.15
N ASN A 139 31.45 -8.35 16.77
CA ASN A 139 32.39 -9.30 17.38
C ASN A 139 33.48 -9.77 16.40
N ALA A 140 33.33 -9.51 15.10
CA ALA A 140 34.27 -9.94 14.08
C ALA A 140 35.54 -9.08 14.05
N THR A 141 36.69 -9.71 13.79
CA THR A 141 37.98 -9.03 13.60
C THR A 141 38.69 -9.56 12.35
N GLY A 142 39.64 -8.81 11.81
CA GLY A 142 40.46 -9.25 10.67
C GLY A 142 39.63 -9.72 9.48
N LYS A 143 39.92 -10.93 8.97
CA LYS A 143 39.31 -11.49 7.75
C LYS A 143 37.78 -11.63 7.85
N ASP A 144 37.25 -11.97 9.03
CA ASP A 144 35.80 -12.16 9.20
C ASP A 144 35.05 -10.82 9.09
N SER A 145 35.63 -9.74 9.61
CA SER A 145 35.05 -8.40 9.49
C SER A 145 35.06 -7.90 8.05
N LEU A 146 36.11 -8.21 7.28
CA LEU A 146 36.20 -7.90 5.86
C LEU A 146 35.15 -8.68 5.05
N HIS A 147 35.00 -9.97 5.32
CA HIS A 147 34.01 -10.81 4.63
C HIS A 147 32.58 -10.32 4.88
N LEU A 148 32.21 -10.03 6.13
CA LEU A 148 30.89 -9.49 6.47
C LEU A 148 30.64 -8.12 5.84
N THR A 149 31.67 -7.29 5.73
CA THR A 149 31.61 -5.99 5.03
C THR A 149 31.32 -6.18 3.54
N GLN A 150 31.98 -7.14 2.87
CA GLN A 150 31.71 -7.45 1.48
C GLN A 150 30.29 -7.97 1.25
N ILE A 151 29.78 -8.83 2.14
CA ILE A 151 28.40 -9.31 2.07
C ILE A 151 27.42 -8.14 2.21
N ARG A 152 27.66 -7.24 3.18
CA ARG A 152 26.84 -6.04 3.37
C ARG A 152 26.78 -5.18 2.11
N ASP A 153 27.92 -4.96 1.48
CA ASP A 153 28.01 -4.11 0.30
C ASP A 153 27.33 -4.78 -0.91
N SER A 154 27.41 -6.12 -1.03
CA SER A 154 26.66 -6.90 -2.02
C SER A 154 25.14 -6.79 -1.82
N LEU A 155 24.65 -6.95 -0.58
CA LEU A 155 23.23 -6.79 -0.25
C LEU A 155 22.72 -5.38 -0.58
N ARG A 156 23.54 -4.35 -0.32
CA ARG A 156 23.22 -2.98 -0.69
C ARG A 156 23.03 -2.84 -2.20
N MET A 157 23.92 -3.40 -3.02
CA MET A 157 23.76 -3.38 -4.47
C MET A 157 22.50 -4.11 -4.93
N GLN A 158 22.21 -5.27 -4.34
CA GLN A 158 20.99 -6.03 -4.64
C GLN A 158 19.71 -5.26 -4.27
N GLU A 159 19.71 -4.57 -3.13
CA GLU A 159 18.61 -3.72 -2.68
C GLU A 159 18.38 -2.55 -3.65
N GLN A 160 19.45 -1.90 -4.11
CA GLN A 160 19.39 -0.82 -5.09
C GLN A 160 18.80 -1.28 -6.41
N GLU A 161 19.26 -2.40 -6.94
CA GLU A 161 18.75 -2.99 -8.18
C GLU A 161 17.27 -3.39 -8.05
N THR A 162 16.91 -4.06 -6.95
CA THR A 162 15.52 -4.47 -6.68
C THR A 162 14.59 -3.26 -6.61
N ASN A 163 14.98 -2.21 -5.89
CA ASN A 163 14.20 -0.98 -5.81
C ASN A 163 14.09 -0.27 -7.17
N PHE A 164 15.16 -0.24 -7.95
CA PHE A 164 15.15 0.36 -9.29
C PHE A 164 14.18 -0.36 -10.24
N LEU A 165 14.28 -1.68 -10.32
CA LEU A 165 13.41 -2.50 -11.16
C LEU A 165 11.95 -2.38 -10.73
N PHE A 166 11.69 -2.41 -9.42
CA PHE A 166 10.35 -2.21 -8.88
C PHE A 166 9.76 -0.85 -9.26
N LEU A 167 10.51 0.25 -9.10
CA LEU A 167 10.03 1.59 -9.49
C LEU A 167 9.79 1.72 -10.99
N LYS A 168 10.59 1.06 -11.82
CA LYS A 168 10.41 1.02 -13.28
C LYS A 168 9.18 0.21 -13.68
N GLU A 169 8.93 -0.92 -13.02
CA GLU A 169 7.76 -1.77 -13.26
C GLU A 169 6.45 -1.06 -12.87
N GLN A 170 6.46 -0.32 -11.76
CA GLN A 170 5.26 0.39 -11.30
C GLN A 170 4.97 1.69 -12.07
N GLY A 171 5.98 2.27 -12.73
CA GLY A 171 5.80 3.46 -13.57
C GLY A 171 5.13 4.62 -12.81
N ASN A 172 4.21 5.32 -13.47
CA ASN A 172 3.46 6.44 -12.88
C ASN A 172 2.15 6.06 -12.17
N ASN A 173 1.92 4.78 -11.84
CA ASN A 173 0.74 4.41 -11.04
C ASN A 173 0.82 4.96 -9.59
N THR A 174 -0.26 4.77 -8.82
CA THR A 174 -0.36 5.27 -7.45
C THR A 174 0.76 4.73 -6.56
N LEU A 175 1.03 3.42 -6.65
CA LEU A 175 2.10 2.77 -5.91
C LEU A 175 3.48 3.30 -6.29
N GLY A 176 3.79 3.38 -7.58
CA GLY A 176 5.07 3.84 -8.11
C GLY A 176 5.36 5.28 -7.68
N THR A 177 4.35 6.17 -7.76
CA THR A 177 4.46 7.55 -7.31
C THR A 177 4.76 7.65 -5.82
N PHE A 178 4.05 6.89 -4.99
CA PHE A 178 4.30 6.85 -3.55
C PHE A 178 5.68 6.27 -3.22
N MET A 179 6.03 5.14 -3.83
CA MET A 179 7.27 4.42 -3.56
C MET A 179 8.50 5.19 -4.02
N ARG A 180 8.42 6.00 -5.08
CA ARG A 180 9.49 6.94 -5.45
C ARG A 180 9.87 7.86 -4.30
N LYS A 181 8.89 8.38 -3.54
CA LYS A 181 9.17 9.24 -2.38
C LYS A 181 9.92 8.49 -1.27
N MET A 182 9.69 7.17 -1.15
CA MET A 182 10.27 6.34 -0.10
C MET A 182 11.66 5.81 -0.45
N VAL A 183 11.85 5.26 -1.65
CA VAL A 183 13.04 4.47 -1.96
C VAL A 183 13.96 5.08 -3.01
N ARG A 184 13.59 6.20 -3.64
CA ARG A 184 14.45 6.85 -4.65
C ARG A 184 15.83 7.21 -4.10
N GLY A 185 15.91 7.62 -2.83
CA GLY A 185 17.20 7.93 -2.18
C GLY A 185 18.15 6.75 -2.04
N SER A 186 17.67 5.51 -2.23
CA SER A 186 18.55 4.33 -2.26
C SER A 186 19.28 4.18 -3.61
N LEU A 187 18.73 4.72 -4.70
CA LEU A 187 19.23 4.49 -6.06
C LEU A 187 20.50 5.30 -6.37
N THR A 188 21.33 4.76 -7.25
CA THR A 188 22.48 5.51 -7.81
C THR A 188 22.00 6.67 -8.70
N GLU A 189 22.85 7.67 -8.93
CA GLU A 189 22.52 8.80 -9.82
C GLU A 189 22.14 8.34 -11.24
N GLU A 190 22.86 7.34 -11.76
CA GLU A 190 22.57 6.76 -13.08
C GLU A 190 21.21 6.04 -13.10
N GLN A 191 20.89 5.26 -12.07
CA GLN A 191 19.58 4.63 -11.93
C GLN A 191 18.46 5.67 -11.83
N GLN A 192 18.68 6.78 -11.12
CA GLN A 192 17.69 7.86 -11.02
C GLN A 192 17.45 8.51 -12.39
N LYS A 193 18.51 8.78 -13.16
CA LYS A 193 18.40 9.32 -14.52
C LYS A 193 17.63 8.38 -15.44
N LEU A 194 17.98 7.10 -15.46
CA LEU A 194 17.29 6.08 -16.28
C LEU A 194 15.82 5.91 -15.89
N LEU A 195 15.51 6.01 -14.60
CA LEU A 195 14.15 5.99 -14.11
C LEU A 195 13.37 7.20 -14.65
N ASP A 196 13.91 8.41 -14.53
CA ASP A 196 13.25 9.63 -15.00
C ASP A 196 12.99 9.59 -16.52
N GLU A 197 13.95 9.11 -17.31
CA GLU A 197 13.80 8.90 -18.75
C GLU A 197 12.69 7.89 -19.08
N SER A 198 12.56 6.82 -18.28
CA SER A 198 11.51 5.82 -18.49
C SER A 198 10.10 6.38 -18.22
N LEU A 199 9.96 7.21 -17.18
CA LEU A 199 8.68 7.80 -16.78
C LEU A 199 8.19 8.87 -17.77
N GLN A 200 9.10 9.57 -18.45
CA GLN A 200 8.74 10.53 -19.50
C GLN A 200 8.12 9.86 -20.73
N LYS A 201 8.53 8.62 -21.05
CA LYS A 201 8.00 7.87 -22.20
C LYS A 201 6.58 7.38 -21.99
N GLU A 202 6.11 7.24 -20.75
CA GLU A 202 4.73 6.83 -20.45
C GLU A 202 3.71 7.97 -20.66
N ILE A 203 4.16 9.22 -20.77
CA ILE A 203 3.30 10.41 -20.90
C ILE A 203 2.95 10.68 -22.39
N HIS A 204 3.54 9.95 -23.33
CA HIS A 204 3.35 10.07 -24.77
C HIS A 204 2.76 8.80 -25.38
#